data_AF-A0A1H5UPQ5-F1
#
_entry.id   AF-A0A1H5UPQ5-F1
#
_cell.length_a   1.000
_cell.length_b   1.000
_cell.length_c   1.000
_cell.angle_alpha   90.00
_cell.angle_beta   90.00
_cell.angle_gamma   90.00
#
_symmetry.space_group_name_H-M   'P 1'
#
loop_
_entity.id
_entity.type
_entity.pdbx_description
1 polymer ?
#
loop_
_entity_poly.entity_id
_entity_poly.type
_entity_poly.pdbx_seq_one_letter_code
_entity_poly.pdbx_strand_id
1 'polypeptide(L)'
;MQNAKLHFSQSENNYQIKEAYKTLRSNIEFSGQNVRIISVTSCTPGEGKTTVAMALARAFAEAGKKTILVDADMRKSVLVGRYRTGSVRLGLTHCLVGRERLSSVICETDTPNLYVVFSGPVPPNPSELLGGRIFEKVLENMKQVFDYVIIDTPPLGSVIDAAVVSKQCDGTVMVIESNSISYRFAQRVKDQLDKAGAKILGVVLNKVDISGKGYYGHYGNYYGKYYGKYYGKYYGNGEDTADKQVRPKAAEPAPPDDDDLDELNYLAGVTRKD
;
A
#
# COMPACT_ATOMS: atom_id res chain seq x y z
N MET A 1 -11.25 7.53 14.14
CA MET A 1 -10.90 7.74 12.72
C MET A 1 -11.44 9.10 12.33
N GLN A 2 -10.81 9.80 11.38
CA GLN A 2 -11.32 11.07 10.87
C GLN A 2 -12.57 10.80 10.02
N ASN A 3 -13.61 11.64 10.16
CA ASN A 3 -14.83 11.59 9.35
C ASN A 3 -14.56 12.10 7.93
N ALA A 4 -13.71 11.40 7.19
CA ALA A 4 -13.40 11.67 5.79
C ALA A 4 -13.13 10.34 5.09
N LYS A 5 -13.97 9.99 4.12
CA LYS A 5 -13.73 8.86 3.22
C LYS A 5 -12.94 9.38 2.02
N LEU A 6 -11.71 8.88 1.87
CA LEU A 6 -10.84 9.26 0.76
C LEU A 6 -11.22 8.48 -0.50
N HIS A 7 -11.32 9.20 -1.62
CA HIS A 7 -11.53 8.59 -2.92
C HIS A 7 -10.21 8.55 -3.69
N PHE A 8 -9.68 7.34 -3.86
CA PHE A 8 -8.52 7.16 -4.73
C PHE A 8 -9.03 6.86 -6.14
N SER A 9 -8.90 7.83 -7.04
CA SER A 9 -9.29 7.63 -8.44
C SER A 9 -8.60 6.39 -8.99
N GLN A 10 -9.38 5.47 -9.55
CA GLN A 10 -8.83 4.35 -10.28
C GLN A 10 -8.15 4.91 -11.53
N SER A 11 -6.82 5.05 -11.51
CA SER A 11 -6.08 5.23 -12.76
C SER A 11 -6.33 3.99 -13.62
N GLU A 12 -6.72 4.23 -14.87
CA GLU A 12 -7.07 3.31 -15.96
C GLU A 12 -6.77 1.81 -15.76
N ASN A 13 -7.71 0.96 -16.21
CA ASN A 13 -7.68 -0.50 -16.21
C ASN A 13 -6.53 -1.12 -17.04
N ASN A 14 -5.27 -0.75 -16.79
CA ASN A 14 -4.12 -1.41 -17.35
C ASN A 14 -3.84 -2.69 -16.55
N TYR A 15 -4.35 -3.81 -17.08
CA TYR A 15 -4.17 -5.15 -16.51
C TYR A 15 -2.70 -5.46 -16.20
N GLN A 16 -1.76 -5.05 -17.06
CA GLN A 16 -0.33 -5.33 -16.89
C GLN A 16 0.23 -4.63 -15.65
N ILE A 17 -0.20 -3.39 -15.39
CA ILE A 17 0.21 -2.63 -14.20
C ILE A 17 -0.37 -3.28 -12.93
N LYS A 18 -1.64 -3.74 -12.97
CA LYS A 18 -2.26 -4.45 -11.84
C LYS A 18 -1.52 -5.75 -11.51
N GLU A 19 -1.18 -6.55 -12.52
CA GLU A 19 -0.41 -7.79 -12.32
C GLU A 19 1.02 -7.53 -11.81
N ALA A 20 1.65 -6.43 -12.24
CA ALA A 20 2.96 -6.03 -11.71
C ALA A 20 2.89 -5.74 -10.19
N TYR A 21 1.86 -5.04 -9.72
CA TYR A 21 1.68 -4.79 -8.29
C TYR A 21 1.28 -6.04 -7.50
N LYS A 22 0.50 -6.96 -8.07
CA LYS A 22 0.23 -8.28 -7.45
C LYS A 22 1.50 -9.11 -7.33
N THR A 23 2.37 -9.06 -8.34
CA THR A 23 3.69 -9.71 -8.31
C THR A 23 4.57 -9.11 -7.22
N LEU A 24 4.63 -7.77 -7.14
CA LEU A 24 5.36 -7.07 -6.08
C LEU A 24 4.86 -7.47 -4.68
N ARG A 25 3.55 -7.48 -4.46
CA ARG A 25 2.94 -7.93 -3.20
C ARG A 25 3.38 -9.35 -2.85
N SER A 26 3.26 -10.29 -3.78
CA SER A 26 3.61 -11.70 -3.57
C SER A 26 5.09 -11.88 -3.24
N ASN A 27 6.00 -11.14 -3.91
CA ASN A 27 7.43 -11.16 -3.62
C ASN A 27 7.75 -10.66 -2.20
N ILE A 28 7.01 -9.65 -1.71
CA ILE A 28 7.13 -9.18 -0.34
C ILE A 28 6.62 -10.23 0.65
N GLU A 29 5.49 -10.88 0.36
CA GLU A 29 4.96 -11.97 1.21
C GLU A 29 5.97 -13.13 1.31
N PHE A 30 6.66 -13.48 0.21
CA PHE A 30 7.73 -14.48 0.21
C PHE A 30 8.99 -14.06 0.97
N SER A 31 9.16 -12.77 1.28
CA SER A 31 10.30 -12.30 2.09
C SER A 31 10.18 -12.64 3.57
N GLY A 32 9.04 -13.19 4.00
CA GLY A 32 8.81 -13.79 5.30
C GLY A 32 7.62 -13.19 6.05
N GLN A 33 6.94 -14.01 6.87
CA GLN A 33 5.73 -13.62 7.61
C GLN A 33 5.93 -12.48 8.61
N ASN A 34 7.18 -12.25 9.05
CA ASN A 34 7.51 -11.17 9.99
C ASN A 34 7.72 -9.81 9.30
N VAL A 35 7.68 -9.74 7.97
CA VAL A 35 7.85 -8.50 7.19
C VAL A 35 6.50 -7.79 7.04
N ARG A 36 6.13 -6.96 8.00
CA ARG A 36 4.81 -6.28 8.02
C ARG A 36 4.90 -4.76 7.94
N ILE A 37 5.96 -4.15 8.48
CA ILE A 37 6.24 -2.72 8.34
C ILE A 37 7.26 -2.53 7.22
N ILE A 38 6.83 -1.91 6.13
CA ILE A 38 7.62 -1.79 4.90
C ILE A 38 7.74 -0.32 4.51
N SER A 39 8.96 0.22 4.48
CA SER A 39 9.20 1.54 3.91
C SER A 39 9.42 1.48 2.40
N VAL A 40 8.96 2.52 1.72
CA VAL A 40 9.18 2.74 0.29
C VAL A 40 9.92 4.06 0.14
N THR A 41 11.09 4.03 -0.50
CA THR A 41 11.92 5.21 -0.78
C THR A 41 12.39 5.20 -2.23
N SER A 42 13.11 6.25 -2.64
CA SER A 42 13.71 6.35 -3.97
C SER A 42 15.04 7.10 -3.90
N CYS A 43 15.78 7.14 -5.02
CA CYS A 43 17.05 7.85 -5.12
C CYS A 43 16.85 9.37 -5.19
N THR A 44 15.88 9.84 -5.99
CA THR A 44 15.57 11.24 -6.28
C THR A 44 14.06 11.51 -6.23
N PRO A 45 13.63 12.78 -6.12
CA PRO A 45 12.23 13.14 -6.27
C PRO A 45 11.68 12.77 -7.66
N GLY A 46 10.42 12.32 -7.72
CA GLY A 46 9.71 12.12 -8.99
C GLY A 46 9.76 10.71 -9.59
N GLU A 47 10.47 9.78 -8.97
CA GLU A 47 10.60 8.39 -9.45
C GLU A 47 9.35 7.52 -9.27
N GLY A 48 8.30 8.07 -8.63
CA GLY A 48 7.01 7.42 -8.45
C GLY A 48 6.86 6.60 -7.17
N LYS A 49 7.75 6.78 -6.17
CA LYS A 49 7.68 6.12 -4.85
C LYS A 49 6.29 6.14 -4.20
N THR A 50 5.61 7.28 -4.20
CA THR A 50 4.29 7.45 -3.58
C THR A 50 3.22 6.66 -4.33
N THR A 51 3.30 6.63 -5.66
CA THR A 51 2.40 5.83 -6.49
C THR A 51 2.61 4.34 -6.25
N VAL A 52 3.87 3.89 -6.19
CA VAL A 52 4.21 2.49 -5.87
C VAL A 52 3.74 2.13 -4.45
N ALA A 53 3.98 2.98 -3.45
CA ALA A 53 3.55 2.75 -2.07
C ALA A 53 2.02 2.63 -1.96
N MET A 54 1.27 3.52 -2.61
CA MET A 54 -0.18 3.47 -2.65
C MET A 54 -0.70 2.22 -3.36
N ALA A 55 -0.15 1.90 -4.54
CA ALA A 55 -0.57 0.74 -5.29
C ALA A 55 -0.24 -0.58 -4.58
N LEU A 56 0.90 -0.64 -3.88
CA LEU A 56 1.26 -1.77 -3.04
C LEU A 56 0.30 -1.93 -1.86
N ALA A 57 0.01 -0.85 -1.13
CA ALA A 57 -0.95 -0.87 -0.03
C ALA A 57 -2.34 -1.33 -0.50
N ARG A 58 -2.77 -0.84 -1.66
CA ARG A 58 -4.01 -1.29 -2.31
C ARG A 58 -3.98 -2.76 -2.69
N ALA A 59 -2.88 -3.26 -3.26
CA ALA A 59 -2.75 -4.66 -3.65
C ALA A 59 -2.84 -5.63 -2.46
N PHE A 60 -2.35 -5.23 -1.29
CA PHE A 60 -2.55 -5.96 -0.04
C PHE A 60 -4.01 -5.89 0.45
N ALA A 61 -4.62 -4.70 0.43
CA ALA A 61 -6.02 -4.51 0.83
C ALA A 61 -7.00 -5.32 -0.03
N GLU A 62 -6.80 -5.33 -1.35
CA GLU A 62 -7.58 -6.13 -2.30
C GLU A 62 -7.35 -7.65 -2.14
N ALA A 63 -6.25 -8.05 -1.48
CA ALA A 63 -6.01 -9.43 -1.08
C ALA A 63 -6.69 -9.82 0.25
N GLY A 64 -7.50 -8.92 0.81
CA GLY A 64 -8.17 -9.11 2.10
C GLY A 64 -7.31 -8.77 3.32
N LYS A 65 -6.11 -8.18 3.14
CA LYS A 65 -5.24 -7.80 4.26
C LYS A 65 -5.57 -6.40 4.76
N LYS A 66 -5.81 -6.25 6.06
CA LYS A 66 -6.04 -4.94 6.68
C LYS A 66 -4.76 -4.11 6.64
N THR A 67 -4.73 -3.09 5.78
CA THR A 67 -3.50 -2.40 5.39
C THR A 67 -3.61 -0.90 5.63
N ILE A 68 -2.54 -0.30 6.16
CA ILE A 68 -2.44 1.14 6.36
C ILE A 68 -1.26 1.73 5.57
N LEU A 69 -1.52 2.80 4.82
CA LEU A 69 -0.52 3.63 4.17
C LEU A 69 -0.20 4.84 5.05
N VAL A 70 1.07 5.01 5.42
CA VAL A 70 1.55 6.10 6.26
C VAL A 70 2.44 7.01 5.43
N ASP A 71 2.08 8.28 5.38
CA ASP A 71 2.83 9.33 4.72
C ASP A 71 3.88 9.93 5.68
N ALA A 72 5.10 9.40 5.62
CA ALA A 72 6.24 9.90 6.37
C ALA A 72 7.09 10.91 5.56
N ASP A 73 6.66 11.32 4.37
CA ASP A 73 7.27 12.44 3.63
C ASP A 73 6.74 13.78 4.16
N MET A 74 7.16 14.12 5.39
CA MET A 74 6.75 15.34 6.08
C MET A 74 7.28 16.62 5.44
N ARG A 75 8.22 16.53 4.49
CA ARG A 75 8.82 17.68 3.82
C ARG A 75 8.03 18.08 2.58
N LYS A 76 7.69 17.10 1.73
CA LYS A 76 7.01 17.35 0.47
C LYS A 76 6.05 16.22 0.12
N SER A 77 5.07 16.02 0.99
CA SER A 77 4.04 15.01 0.80
C SER A 77 3.27 15.19 -0.52
N VAL A 78 3.43 14.21 -1.41
CA VAL A 78 2.63 14.08 -2.64
C VAL A 78 1.21 13.63 -2.29
N LEU A 79 1.04 12.83 -1.24
CA LEU A 79 -0.28 12.33 -0.79
C LEU A 79 -1.17 13.48 -0.34
N VAL A 80 -0.63 14.40 0.46
CA VAL A 80 -1.36 15.59 0.92
C VAL A 80 -1.78 16.45 -0.26
N GLY A 81 -0.88 16.71 -1.21
CA GLY A 81 -1.19 17.55 -2.37
C GLY A 81 -2.22 16.95 -3.32
N ARG A 82 -2.32 15.61 -3.42
CA ARG A 82 -3.21 14.92 -4.36
C ARG A 82 -4.55 14.51 -3.77
N TYR A 83 -4.59 14.12 -2.49
CA TYR A 83 -5.73 13.39 -1.92
C TYR A 83 -6.27 13.98 -0.62
N ARG A 84 -5.59 14.95 0.00
CA ARG A 84 -6.11 15.57 1.22
C ARG A 84 -7.28 16.48 0.88
N THR A 85 -8.47 16.11 1.32
CA THR A 85 -9.65 16.97 1.27
C THR A 85 -9.65 17.97 2.43
N GLY A 86 -10.43 19.05 2.34
CA GLY A 86 -10.55 20.03 3.43
C GLY A 86 -11.09 19.45 4.75
N SER A 87 -11.69 18.26 4.70
CA SER A 87 -12.18 17.53 5.87
C SER A 87 -11.07 16.81 6.65
N VAL A 88 -9.91 16.57 6.04
CA VAL A 88 -8.77 15.93 6.69
C VAL A 88 -7.89 17.00 7.33
N ARG A 89 -7.92 17.07 8.67
CA ARG A 89 -7.24 18.14 9.44
C ARG A 89 -6.04 17.62 10.22
N LEU A 90 -6.07 16.35 10.63
CA LEU A 90 -5.03 15.75 11.45
C LEU A 90 -4.14 14.80 10.61
N GLY A 91 -2.94 14.51 11.12
CA GLY A 91 -1.94 13.74 10.42
C GLY A 91 -0.79 13.33 11.34
N LEU A 92 0.16 12.56 10.82
CA LEU A 92 1.26 11.92 11.55
C LEU A 92 2.00 12.90 12.47
N THR A 93 2.34 14.11 11.99
CA THR A 93 3.01 15.14 12.80
C THR A 93 2.27 15.39 14.13
N HIS A 94 0.94 15.46 14.12
CA HIS A 94 0.14 15.72 15.33
C HIS A 94 0.28 14.60 16.37
N CYS A 95 0.41 13.35 15.92
CA CYS A 95 0.69 12.22 16.81
C CYS A 95 2.13 12.27 17.33
N LEU A 96 3.10 12.59 16.49
CA LEU A 96 4.51 12.59 16.88
C LEU A 96 4.86 13.70 17.87
N VAL A 97 4.11 14.81 17.86
CA VAL A 97 4.24 15.87 18.87
C VAL A 97 3.34 15.66 20.09
N GLY A 98 2.66 14.50 20.19
CA GLY A 98 1.82 14.13 21.35
C GLY A 98 0.52 14.92 21.48
N ARG A 99 0.07 15.62 20.43
CA ARG A 99 -1.17 16.42 20.46
C ARG A 99 -2.41 15.58 20.18
N GLU A 100 -2.27 14.52 19.39
CA GLU A 100 -3.39 13.70 18.94
C GLU A 100 -3.11 12.20 19.06
N ARG A 101 -4.18 11.43 19.27
CA ARG A 101 -4.10 9.96 19.30
C ARG A 101 -3.99 9.40 17.88
N LEU A 102 -3.34 8.24 17.74
CA LEU A 102 -3.21 7.54 16.46
C LEU A 102 -4.58 7.29 15.80
N SER A 103 -5.59 6.87 16.56
CA SER A 103 -6.94 6.62 16.04
C SER A 103 -7.61 7.88 15.49
N SER A 104 -7.21 9.08 15.94
CA SER A 104 -7.74 10.37 15.47
C SER A 104 -7.17 10.78 14.12
N VAL A 105 -6.02 10.23 13.69
CA VAL A 105 -5.36 10.65 12.43
C VAL A 105 -5.60 9.69 11.27
N ILE A 106 -6.13 8.49 11.54
CA ILE A 106 -6.43 7.49 10.52
C ILE A 106 -7.67 7.90 9.71
N CYS A 107 -7.54 7.87 8.39
CA CYS A 107 -8.60 8.05 7.41
C CYS A 107 -8.97 6.72 6.77
N GLU A 108 -10.26 6.52 6.53
CA GLU A 108 -10.77 5.43 5.71
C GLU A 108 -10.73 5.82 4.23
N THR A 109 -10.75 4.81 3.37
CA THR A 109 -10.75 4.99 1.91
C THR A 109 -11.98 4.33 1.30
N ASP A 110 -12.20 4.55 0.01
CA ASP A 110 -13.19 3.82 -0.77
C ASP A 110 -12.77 2.39 -1.13
N THR A 111 -11.51 2.02 -0.87
CA THR A 111 -11.02 0.65 -0.99
C THR A 111 -11.21 -0.08 0.34
N PRO A 112 -11.97 -1.19 0.40
CA PRO A 112 -12.09 -1.99 1.61
C PRO A 112 -10.72 -2.41 2.15
N ASN A 113 -10.58 -2.47 3.48
CA ASN A 113 -9.35 -2.83 4.19
C ASN A 113 -8.16 -1.86 4.01
N LEU A 114 -8.31 -0.75 3.27
CA LEU A 114 -7.25 0.24 3.08
C LEU A 114 -7.51 1.51 3.90
N TYR A 115 -6.50 1.89 4.69
CA TYR A 115 -6.50 3.06 5.55
C TYR A 115 -5.29 3.93 5.27
N VAL A 116 -5.36 5.21 5.63
CA VAL A 116 -4.31 6.19 5.33
C VAL A 116 -4.06 7.11 6.51
N VAL A 117 -2.79 7.45 6.75
CA VAL A 117 -2.38 8.54 7.63
C VAL A 117 -1.54 9.51 6.81
N PHE A 118 -2.02 10.75 6.65
CA PHE A 118 -1.27 11.81 5.98
C PHE A 118 -0.18 12.37 6.89
N SER A 119 0.85 13.00 6.31
CA SER A 119 1.97 13.58 7.07
C SER A 119 1.52 14.59 8.12
N GLY A 120 0.56 15.45 7.78
CA GLY A 120 0.22 16.63 8.57
C GLY A 120 1.13 17.83 8.25
N PRO A 121 1.11 18.90 9.07
CA PRO A 121 1.93 20.08 8.85
C PRO A 121 3.43 19.74 8.92
N VAL A 122 4.25 20.45 8.15
CA VAL A 122 5.71 20.28 8.13
C VAL A 122 6.28 20.70 9.49
N PRO A 123 6.91 19.80 10.26
CA PRO A 123 7.57 20.17 11.51
C PRO A 123 8.95 20.79 11.23
N PRO A 124 9.53 21.55 12.18
CA PRO A 124 10.88 22.10 12.02
C PRO A 124 11.97 21.01 12.01
N ASN A 125 11.72 19.85 12.61
CA ASN A 125 12.68 18.76 12.81
C ASN A 125 12.11 17.37 12.39
N PRO A 126 11.80 17.13 11.09
CA PRO A 126 11.18 15.88 10.64
C PRO A 126 11.97 14.62 10.98
N SER A 127 13.29 14.63 10.75
CA SER A 127 14.16 13.46 10.96
C SER A 127 14.19 13.02 12.43
N GLU A 128 14.19 13.97 13.36
CA GLU A 128 14.19 13.68 14.80
C GLU A 128 12.87 13.07 15.26
N LEU A 129 11.75 13.60 14.76
CA LEU A 129 10.42 13.04 15.07
C LEU A 129 10.28 11.62 14.53
N LEU A 130 10.72 11.39 13.28
CA LEU A 130 10.69 10.07 12.64
C LEU A 130 11.70 9.09 13.25
N GLY A 131 12.80 9.55 13.85
CA GLY A 131 13.77 8.71 14.55
C GLY A 131 13.49 8.49 16.03
N GLY A 132 12.46 9.14 16.56
CA GLY A 132 12.15 9.14 17.99
C GLY A 132 11.31 7.94 18.43
N ARG A 133 11.36 7.65 19.73
CA ARG A 133 10.58 6.59 20.39
C ARG A 133 9.06 6.71 20.20
N ILE A 134 8.55 7.91 19.91
CA ILE A 134 7.11 8.11 19.66
C ILE A 134 6.72 7.47 18.33
N PHE A 135 7.55 7.62 17.29
CA PHE A 135 7.28 7.00 15.99
C PHE A 135 7.37 5.48 16.08
N GLU A 136 8.38 4.95 16.76
CA GLU A 136 8.52 3.52 17.06
C GLU A 136 7.23 2.95 17.70
N LYS A 137 6.74 3.58 18.77
CA LYS A 137 5.48 3.18 19.43
C LYS A 137 4.26 3.29 18.52
N VAL A 138 4.21 4.30 17.65
CA VAL A 138 3.14 4.45 16.67
C VAL A 138 3.14 3.26 15.70
N LEU A 139 4.32 2.86 15.20
CA LEU A 139 4.46 1.71 14.32
C LEU A 139 4.11 0.38 15.00
N GLU A 140 4.52 0.20 16.26
CA GLU A 140 4.14 -0.97 17.07
C GLU A 140 2.62 -1.07 17.24
N ASN A 141 1.96 0.04 17.60
CA ASN A 141 0.51 0.10 17.73
C ASN A 141 -0.20 -0.20 16.39
N MET A 142 0.34 0.27 15.27
CA MET A 142 -0.18 -0.07 13.94
C MET A 142 -0.03 -1.57 13.65
N LYS A 143 1.14 -2.18 13.96
CA LYS A 143 1.42 -3.61 13.73
C LYS A 143 0.52 -4.55 14.54
N GLN A 144 -0.11 -4.07 15.61
CA GLN A 144 -1.11 -4.81 16.39
C GLN A 144 -2.49 -4.84 15.73
N VAL A 145 -2.82 -3.83 14.91
CA VAL A 145 -4.17 -3.63 14.35
C VAL A 145 -4.24 -3.93 12.85
N PHE A 146 -3.11 -3.80 12.14
CA PHE A 146 -2.99 -3.95 10.71
C PHE A 146 -2.09 -5.14 10.37
N ASP A 147 -2.46 -5.86 9.32
CA ASP A 147 -1.63 -6.93 8.75
C ASP A 147 -0.38 -6.36 8.10
N TYR A 148 -0.51 -5.20 7.44
CA TYR A 148 0.59 -4.51 6.77
C TYR A 148 0.55 -2.99 7.02
N VAL A 149 1.74 -2.43 7.22
CA VAL A 149 2.00 -0.99 7.37
C VAL A 149 2.97 -0.57 6.27
N ILE A 150 2.48 0.15 5.27
CA ILE A 150 3.29 0.66 4.16
C ILE A 150 3.64 2.11 4.44
N ILE A 151 4.92 2.47 4.40
CA ILE A 151 5.39 3.82 4.75
C ILE A 151 5.98 4.49 3.51
N ASP A 152 5.33 5.52 2.98
CA ASP A 152 5.91 6.41 1.97
C ASP A 152 6.89 7.37 2.66
N THR A 153 8.13 7.40 2.17
CA THR A 153 9.22 8.20 2.75
C THR A 153 9.76 9.18 1.71
N PRO A 154 10.49 10.24 2.09
CA PRO A 154 11.14 11.11 1.10
C PRO A 154 12.24 10.37 0.32
N PRO A 155 12.71 10.91 -0.82
CA PRO A 155 13.82 10.32 -1.55
C PRO A 155 15.11 10.39 -0.72
N LEU A 156 15.75 9.23 -0.52
CA LEU A 156 16.91 9.09 0.35
C LEU A 156 18.14 9.85 -0.17
N GLY A 157 18.29 9.99 -1.48
CA GLY A 157 19.40 10.77 -2.05
C GLY A 157 19.28 12.28 -1.79
N SER A 158 18.15 12.77 -1.27
CA SER A 158 17.95 14.19 -0.91
C SER A 158 18.04 14.45 0.59
N VAL A 159 17.46 13.58 1.42
CA VAL A 159 17.39 13.73 2.88
C VAL A 159 17.49 12.38 3.57
N ILE A 160 18.02 12.36 4.80
CA ILE A 160 18.29 11.12 5.54
C ILE A 160 17.04 10.49 6.16
N ASP A 161 15.90 11.19 6.17
CA ASP A 161 14.67 10.78 6.86
C ASP A 161 14.26 9.34 6.49
N ALA A 162 14.39 8.95 5.22
CA ALA A 162 14.07 7.59 4.76
C ALA A 162 14.96 6.50 5.38
N ALA A 163 16.25 6.81 5.64
CA ALA A 163 17.17 5.89 6.32
C ALA A 163 16.87 5.80 7.83
N VAL A 164 16.41 6.90 8.43
CA VAL A 164 15.98 6.90 9.83
C VAL A 164 14.70 6.07 10.02
N VAL A 165 13.75 6.21 9.09
CA VAL A 165 12.51 5.42 9.08
C VAL A 165 12.80 3.94 8.80
N SER A 166 13.65 3.63 7.82
CA SER A 166 13.92 2.24 7.42
C SER A 166 14.49 1.37 8.54
N LYS A 167 15.26 1.96 9.46
CA LYS A 167 15.79 1.24 10.63
C LYS A 167 14.70 0.70 11.56
N GLN A 168 13.51 1.32 11.55
CA GLN A 168 12.36 0.93 12.36
C GLN A 168 11.37 0.05 11.57
N CYS A 169 11.67 -0.28 10.31
CA CYS A 169 10.86 -1.13 9.45
C CYS A 169 11.38 -2.56 9.42
N ASP A 170 10.49 -3.52 9.16
CA ASP A 170 10.86 -4.91 8.92
C ASP A 170 11.53 -5.09 7.55
N GLY A 171 11.32 -4.15 6.62
CA GLY A 171 12.01 -4.11 5.33
C GLY A 171 11.82 -2.81 4.55
N THR A 172 12.65 -2.62 3.53
CA THR A 172 12.64 -1.44 2.66
C THR A 172 12.62 -1.82 1.18
N VAL A 173 11.75 -1.17 0.42
CA VAL A 173 11.70 -1.24 -1.04
C VAL A 173 12.25 0.05 -1.62
N MET A 174 13.21 -0.07 -2.52
CA MET A 174 13.78 1.08 -3.24
C MET A 174 13.15 1.19 -4.64
N VAL A 175 12.54 2.33 -4.94
CA VAL A 175 11.97 2.63 -6.25
C VAL A 175 13.01 3.38 -7.08
N ILE A 176 13.25 2.91 -8.30
CA ILE A 176 14.19 3.53 -9.24
C ILE A 176 13.48 3.79 -10.55
N GLU A 177 13.58 5.01 -11.08
CA GLU A 177 13.09 5.34 -12.40
C GLU A 177 14.00 4.77 -13.50
N SER A 178 13.40 4.01 -14.42
CA SER A 178 14.09 3.43 -15.56
C SER A 178 14.77 4.49 -16.41
N ASN A 179 16.01 4.22 -16.82
CA ASN A 179 16.83 5.08 -17.69
C ASN A 179 17.10 6.51 -17.18
N SER A 180 16.74 6.83 -15.93
CA SER A 180 16.93 8.19 -15.36
C SER A 180 17.99 8.23 -14.27
N ILE A 181 18.27 7.09 -13.63
CA ILE A 181 19.23 7.00 -12.51
C ILE A 181 20.47 6.23 -12.92
N SER A 182 21.64 6.82 -12.67
CA SER A 182 22.91 6.12 -12.88
C SER A 182 23.08 4.97 -11.88
N TYR A 183 23.64 3.86 -12.34
CA TYR A 183 23.93 2.70 -11.49
C TYR A 183 24.77 3.07 -10.25
N ARG A 184 25.81 3.89 -10.42
CA ARG A 184 26.67 4.36 -9.32
C ARG A 184 25.89 5.17 -8.28
N PHE A 185 24.94 5.99 -8.71
CA PHE A 185 24.11 6.75 -7.77
C PHE A 185 23.15 5.83 -6.99
N ALA A 186 22.50 4.89 -7.68
CA ALA A 186 21.66 3.88 -7.02
C ALA A 186 22.44 3.04 -6.00
N GLN A 187 23.68 2.63 -6.32
CA GLN A 187 24.56 1.93 -5.38
C GLN A 187 24.86 2.79 -4.14
N ARG A 188 25.15 4.09 -4.31
CA ARG A 188 25.38 4.99 -3.17
C ARG A 188 24.17 5.09 -2.24
N VAL A 189 22.96 5.17 -2.81
CA VAL A 189 21.70 5.22 -2.03
C VAL A 189 21.46 3.89 -1.30
N LYS A 190 21.73 2.75 -1.97
CA LYS A 190 21.74 1.43 -1.34
C LYS A 190 22.73 1.37 -0.16
N ASP A 191 23.96 1.86 -0.35
CA ASP A 191 24.98 1.87 0.72
C ASP A 191 24.55 2.72 1.93
N GLN A 192 23.76 3.77 1.71
CA GLN A 192 23.19 4.57 2.82
C GLN A 192 22.14 3.77 3.60
N LEU A 193 21.28 3.00 2.92
CA LEU A 193 20.34 2.09 3.57
C LEU A 193 21.07 0.99 4.36
N ASP A 194 22.10 0.39 3.77
CA ASP A 194 22.90 -0.64 4.44
C ASP A 194 23.58 -0.08 5.70
N LYS A 195 24.19 1.11 5.61
CA LYS A 195 24.80 1.80 6.76
C LYS A 195 23.80 2.15 7.86
N ALA A 196 22.54 2.40 7.51
CA ALA A 196 21.47 2.63 8.46
C ALA A 196 20.96 1.32 9.12
N GLY A 197 21.41 0.16 8.63
CA GLY A 197 20.97 -1.15 9.09
C GLY A 197 19.62 -1.59 8.51
N ALA A 198 19.20 -0.99 7.39
CA ALA A 198 17.93 -1.33 6.77
C ALA A 198 17.97 -2.72 6.09
N LYS A 199 16.92 -3.51 6.27
CA LYS A 199 16.73 -4.74 5.49
C LYS A 199 16.14 -4.41 4.11
N ILE A 200 16.98 -4.33 3.09
CA ILE A 200 16.53 -4.07 1.71
C ILE A 200 15.85 -5.34 1.16
N LEU A 201 14.54 -5.27 0.90
CA LEU A 201 13.77 -6.38 0.33
C LEU A 201 13.99 -6.52 -1.18
N GLY A 202 14.25 -5.39 -1.85
CA GLY A 202 14.49 -5.37 -3.29
C GLY A 202 14.28 -3.99 -3.90
N VAL A 203 14.22 -3.98 -5.23
CA VAL A 203 14.09 -2.77 -6.05
C VAL A 203 12.86 -2.89 -6.95
N VAL A 204 12.10 -1.80 -7.07
CA VAL A 204 11.06 -1.63 -8.08
C VAL A 204 11.61 -0.72 -9.17
N LEU A 205 11.80 -1.26 -10.37
CA LEU A 205 12.12 -0.47 -11.55
C LEU A 205 10.81 0.12 -12.10
N ASN A 206 10.64 1.43 -12.01
CA ASN A 206 9.42 2.13 -12.36
C ASN A 206 9.55 2.90 -13.69
N LYS A 207 8.41 3.22 -14.32
CA LYS A 207 8.32 3.92 -15.62
C LYS A 207 9.11 3.23 -16.75
N VAL A 208 9.11 1.90 -16.73
CA VAL A 208 9.71 1.09 -17.80
C VAL A 208 8.90 1.28 -19.08
N ASP A 209 9.56 1.53 -20.20
CA ASP A 209 8.94 1.50 -21.52
C ASP A 209 8.76 0.05 -21.98
N ILE A 210 7.51 -0.41 -21.99
CA ILE A 210 7.10 -1.77 -22.38
C ILE A 210 6.69 -1.80 -23.87
N SER A 211 6.59 -0.64 -24.54
CA SER A 211 6.15 -0.51 -25.93
C SER A 211 7.28 -0.72 -26.95
N GLY A 212 8.54 -0.58 -26.54
CA GLY A 212 9.71 -0.75 -27.40
C GLY A 212 10.04 -2.21 -27.77
N LYS A 213 10.80 -2.42 -28.85
CA LYS A 213 11.35 -3.73 -29.27
C LYS A 213 12.49 -4.26 -28.36
N GLY A 214 12.64 -3.71 -27.16
CA GLY A 214 13.69 -4.09 -26.21
C GLY A 214 13.32 -5.33 -25.38
N TYR A 215 14.27 -5.79 -24.55
CA TYR A 215 14.13 -6.95 -23.66
C TYR A 215 12.80 -6.94 -22.86
N TYR A 216 12.46 -5.79 -22.27
CA TYR A 216 11.23 -5.63 -21.47
C TYR A 216 9.95 -5.60 -22.31
N GLY A 217 9.99 -5.11 -23.55
CA GLY A 217 8.84 -5.12 -24.44
C GLY A 217 8.56 -6.52 -24.99
N HIS A 218 9.59 -7.34 -25.26
CA HIS A 218 9.37 -8.75 -25.63
C HIS A 218 8.75 -9.55 -24.47
N TYR A 219 9.21 -9.34 -23.24
CA TYR A 219 8.70 -10.05 -22.06
C TYR A 219 7.28 -9.59 -21.68
N GLY A 220 7.02 -8.27 -21.69
CA GLY A 220 5.70 -7.70 -21.42
C GLY A 220 4.65 -8.09 -22.46
N ASN A 221 5.01 -8.11 -23.75
CA ASN A 221 4.12 -8.58 -24.81
C ASN A 221 3.83 -10.09 -24.73
N TYR A 222 4.80 -10.90 -24.32
CA TYR A 222 4.62 -12.34 -24.16
C TYR A 222 3.64 -12.67 -23.04
N TYR A 223 3.87 -12.14 -21.84
CA TYR A 223 2.99 -12.35 -20.68
C TYR A 223 1.63 -11.67 -20.84
N GLY A 224 1.59 -10.45 -21.38
CA GLY A 224 0.34 -9.74 -21.65
C GLY A 224 -0.58 -10.46 -22.63
N LYS A 225 -0.02 -11.05 -23.70
CA LYS A 225 -0.80 -11.85 -24.66
C LYS A 225 -1.20 -13.21 -24.10
N TYR A 226 -0.33 -13.88 -23.33
CA TYR A 226 -0.64 -15.19 -22.74
C TYR A 226 -1.76 -15.10 -21.69
N TYR A 227 -1.64 -14.20 -20.71
CA TYR A 227 -2.60 -14.11 -19.62
C TYR A 227 -3.84 -13.28 -19.97
N GLY A 228 -3.71 -12.25 -20.82
CA GLY A 228 -4.86 -11.48 -21.30
C GLY A 228 -5.86 -12.33 -22.09
N LYS A 229 -5.38 -13.30 -22.87
CA LYS A 229 -6.24 -14.22 -23.65
C LYS A 229 -6.87 -15.31 -22.77
N TYR A 230 -6.20 -15.71 -21.70
CA TYR A 230 -6.71 -16.69 -20.72
C TYR A 230 -7.81 -16.10 -19.84
N TYR A 231 -7.59 -14.93 -19.22
CA TYR A 231 -8.58 -14.32 -18.32
C TYR A 231 -9.70 -13.55 -19.04
N GLY A 232 -9.44 -13.03 -20.25
CA GLY A 232 -10.49 -12.41 -21.08
C GLY A 232 -11.60 -13.38 -21.46
N LYS A 233 -11.33 -14.69 -21.49
CA LYS A 233 -12.30 -15.73 -21.84
C LYS A 233 -13.23 -16.14 -20.67
N TYR A 234 -12.85 -15.81 -19.43
CA TYR A 234 -13.63 -16.16 -18.22
C TYR A 234 -14.49 -15.01 -17.68
N TYR A 235 -14.13 -13.76 -17.98
CA TYR A 235 -14.86 -12.57 -17.50
C TYR A 235 -15.41 -11.69 -18.63
N GLY A 236 -15.09 -11.98 -19.90
CA GLY A 236 -15.55 -11.23 -21.05
C GLY A 236 -16.73 -11.92 -21.75
N ASN A 237 -17.92 -11.83 -21.17
CA ASN A 237 -19.20 -11.86 -21.89
C ASN A 237 -20.31 -11.40 -20.95
N GLY A 238 -20.42 -10.09 -20.80
CA GLY A 238 -21.61 -9.44 -20.29
C GLY A 238 -21.93 -8.29 -21.21
N GLU A 239 -22.77 -8.54 -22.22
CA GLU A 239 -23.86 -7.65 -22.62
C GLU A 239 -24.77 -8.33 -23.66
N ASP A 240 -26.07 -8.26 -23.36
CA ASP A 240 -27.25 -8.32 -24.21
C ASP A 240 -27.57 -9.53 -25.09
N THR A 241 -28.44 -10.41 -24.56
CA THR A 241 -29.65 -10.80 -25.29
C THR A 241 -30.83 -10.99 -24.33
N ALA A 242 -31.90 -10.24 -24.59
CA ALA A 242 -33.21 -10.42 -23.98
C ALA A 242 -33.85 -11.77 -24.32
N ASP A 243 -34.61 -12.26 -23.35
CA ASP A 243 -35.76 -13.16 -23.44
C ASP A 243 -35.62 -14.52 -24.15
N LYS A 244 -35.59 -15.59 -23.34
CA LYS A 244 -36.41 -16.79 -23.55
C LYS A 244 -36.44 -17.64 -22.28
N GLN A 245 -37.64 -17.74 -21.72
CA GLN A 245 -38.02 -18.69 -20.66
C GLN A 245 -37.73 -20.14 -21.07
N VAL A 246 -37.03 -20.89 -20.20
CA VAL A 246 -37.33 -22.32 -19.93
C VAL A 246 -36.97 -22.61 -18.46
N ARG A 247 -37.99 -22.95 -17.67
CA ARG A 247 -37.92 -23.77 -16.44
C ARG A 247 -38.74 -25.05 -16.71
N PRO A 248 -38.65 -26.16 -15.94
CA PRO A 248 -37.58 -26.65 -15.04
C PRO A 248 -37.32 -28.17 -15.21
N LYS A 249 -36.40 -28.76 -14.42
CA LYS A 249 -36.74 -29.95 -13.60
C LYS A 249 -35.76 -30.15 -12.43
N ALA A 250 -36.36 -30.41 -11.27
CA ALA A 250 -35.74 -30.51 -9.95
C ALA A 250 -35.32 -31.94 -9.60
N ALA A 251 -34.36 -32.06 -8.68
CA ALA A 251 -34.41 -32.98 -7.54
C ALA A 251 -33.38 -32.55 -6.48
N GLU A 252 -33.87 -32.18 -5.29
CA GLU A 252 -33.12 -32.26 -4.02
C GLU A 252 -33.57 -33.54 -3.29
N PRO A 253 -32.72 -34.08 -2.39
CA PRO A 253 -33.06 -33.89 -0.97
C PRO A 253 -31.86 -33.46 -0.09
N ALA A 254 -32.21 -32.89 1.06
CA ALA A 254 -31.36 -32.19 2.03
C ALA A 254 -30.94 -33.09 3.25
N PRO A 255 -30.45 -32.55 4.40
CA PRO A 255 -29.20 -32.90 5.10
C PRO A 255 -29.43 -33.72 6.41
N PRO A 256 -28.41 -33.94 7.25
CA PRO A 256 -28.40 -33.30 8.60
C PRO A 256 -27.00 -32.76 8.99
N ASP A 257 -26.89 -31.57 9.59
CA ASP A 257 -27.07 -31.20 11.03
C ASP A 257 -25.93 -31.79 11.90
N ASP A 258 -25.31 -31.13 12.88
CA ASP A 258 -25.67 -29.91 13.61
C ASP A 258 -24.45 -29.36 14.38
N ASP A 259 -24.60 -28.12 14.85
CA ASP A 259 -23.99 -27.49 16.04
C ASP A 259 -22.50 -27.05 15.98
N ASP A 260 -22.11 -25.79 16.22
CA ASP A 260 -22.86 -24.74 16.92
C ASP A 260 -22.15 -23.35 16.83
N LEU A 261 -22.98 -22.31 16.93
CA LEU A 261 -22.69 -20.92 17.36
C LEU A 261 -22.45 -19.81 16.31
N ASP A 262 -23.59 -19.27 15.89
CA ASP A 262 -24.02 -17.87 16.05
C ASP A 262 -23.35 -16.75 15.23
N GLU A 263 -24.08 -16.43 14.15
CA GLU A 263 -24.20 -15.11 13.54
C GLU A 263 -24.52 -13.99 14.55
N LEU A 264 -24.10 -12.77 14.19
CA LEU A 264 -24.68 -11.49 14.64
C LEU A 264 -24.43 -11.07 16.10
N ASN A 265 -23.20 -10.61 16.37
CA ASN A 265 -22.99 -9.49 17.29
C ASN A 265 -22.18 -8.37 16.61
N TYR A 266 -22.79 -7.78 15.58
CA TYR A 266 -22.48 -6.44 15.11
C TYR A 266 -23.36 -5.46 15.91
N LEU A 267 -22.79 -4.37 16.46
CA LEU A 267 -23.51 -3.16 16.91
C LEU A 267 -24.45 -3.28 18.13
N ALA A 268 -23.91 -3.36 19.34
CA ALA A 268 -24.53 -2.71 20.52
C ALA A 268 -23.47 -2.46 21.59
N GLY A 269 -23.13 -1.19 21.83
CA GLY A 269 -22.40 -0.82 23.03
C GLY A 269 -23.34 -0.86 24.23
N VAL A 270 -23.01 -1.60 25.29
CA VAL A 270 -23.38 -1.28 26.67
C VAL A 270 -22.28 -1.77 27.62
N THR A 271 -21.81 -0.81 28.42
CA THR A 271 -21.06 -0.89 29.68
C THR A 271 -21.35 -2.08 30.62
N ARG A 272 -20.31 -2.54 31.33
CA ARG A 272 -20.14 -2.56 32.81
C ARG A 272 -18.79 -3.25 33.12
N LYS A 273 -17.85 -2.63 33.86
CA LYS A 273 -17.65 -2.73 35.32
C LYS A 273 -17.94 -4.15 35.85
N ASP A 274 -16.92 -4.88 36.26
CA ASP A 274 -16.31 -4.78 37.60
C ASP A 274 -14.80 -5.03 37.52
#